data_AF-A0A0C5K108-F1
#
_entry.id   AF-A0A0C5K108-F1
#
_cell.length_a   1.000
_cell.length_b   1.000
_cell.length_c   1.000
_cell.angle_alpha   90.00
_cell.angle_beta   90.00
_cell.angle_gamma   90.00
#
_symmetry.space_group_name_H-M   'P 1'
#
loop_
_entity.id
_entity.type
_entity.pdbx_description
1 polymer ?
#
loop_
_entity_poly.entity_id
_entity_poly.type
_entity_poly.pdbx_seq_one_letter_code
_entity_poly.pdbx_strand_id
1 'polypeptide(L)'
;MKVSTFKMDSKIISVFILISVIVTLSYAGEEEIKTIGDFLKKFGNINMEEVLQNDRLFQAYHKCFLEQGPCTPEAREMRNVIPSLVKTACDACTPEQKKEMKKHLDYARHNRAKEWEELLDKYDPKREILEKFLSSVPDK
;
A
#
# COMPACT_ATOMS: atom_id res chain seq x y z
N MET A 1 6.30 -43.36 23.44
CA MET A 1 6.20 -42.65 22.14
C MET A 1 7.53 -42.84 21.42
N LYS A 2 7.62 -43.69 20.39
CA LYS A 2 8.87 -43.93 19.65
C LYS A 2 9.06 -42.78 18.65
N VAL A 3 10.03 -41.91 18.91
CA VAL A 3 10.48 -40.92 17.91
C VAL A 3 11.33 -41.69 16.90
N SER A 4 10.79 -41.94 15.71
CA SER A 4 11.55 -42.52 14.61
C SER A 4 12.60 -41.51 14.16
N THR A 5 13.87 -41.85 14.33
CA THR A 5 15.00 -41.11 13.78
C THR A 5 14.98 -41.23 12.26
N PHE A 6 14.46 -40.22 11.56
CA PHE A 6 14.45 -40.16 10.11
C PHE A 6 15.88 -39.93 9.61
N LYS A 7 16.50 -40.96 9.03
CA LYS A 7 17.83 -40.87 8.41
C LYS A 7 17.67 -40.31 7.00
N MET A 8 17.79 -39.00 6.87
CA MET A 8 17.67 -38.30 5.59
C MET A 8 18.95 -38.52 4.76
N ASP A 9 18.81 -39.02 3.54
CA ASP A 9 19.94 -39.31 2.63
C ASP A 9 20.73 -38.04 2.31
N SER A 10 22.06 -38.12 2.24
CA SER A 10 22.93 -36.97 1.96
C SER A 10 22.57 -36.27 0.64
N LYS A 11 22.05 -37.01 -0.35
CA LYS A 11 21.56 -36.42 -1.61
C LYS A 11 20.29 -35.62 -1.41
N ILE A 12 19.41 -36.09 -0.53
CA ILE A 12 18.17 -35.39 -0.15
C ILE A 12 18.53 -34.10 0.60
N ILE A 13 19.51 -34.16 1.52
CA ILE A 13 20.02 -32.97 2.23
C ILE A 13 20.58 -31.93 1.23
N SER A 14 21.40 -32.35 0.27
CA SER A 14 21.93 -31.45 -0.77
C SER A 14 20.84 -30.79 -1.62
N VAL A 15 19.79 -31.55 -1.99
CA VAL A 15 18.67 -31.01 -2.76
C VAL A 15 17.86 -29.98 -1.96
N PHE A 16 17.59 -30.23 -0.68
CA PHE A 16 16.90 -29.25 0.18
C PHE A 16 17.72 -27.97 0.38
N ILE A 17 19.04 -28.09 0.52
CA ILE A 17 19.93 -26.93 0.62
C ILE A 17 19.87 -26.12 -0.69
N LEU A 18 19.98 -26.76 -1.85
CA LEU A 18 19.91 -26.08 -3.14
C LEU A 18 18.57 -25.38 -3.37
N ILE A 19 17.45 -26.03 -3.03
CA ILE A 19 16.11 -25.42 -3.13
C ILE A 19 16.00 -24.22 -2.18
N SER A 20 16.50 -24.33 -0.95
CA SER A 20 16.48 -23.21 0.00
C SER A 20 17.29 -22.01 -0.50
N VAL A 21 18.44 -22.24 -1.15
CA VAL A 21 19.29 -21.18 -1.71
C VAL A 21 18.60 -20.51 -2.90
N ILE A 22 17.98 -21.26 -3.80
CA ILE A 22 17.23 -20.71 -4.96
C ILE A 22 16.05 -19.86 -4.49
N VAL A 23 15.32 -20.33 -3.48
CA VAL A 23 14.21 -19.59 -2.87
C VAL A 23 14.72 -18.28 -2.27
N THR A 24 15.83 -18.28 -1.53
CA THR A 24 16.40 -17.03 -0.98
C THR A 24 16.87 -16.03 -2.04
N LEU A 25 17.45 -16.50 -3.15
CA LEU A 25 17.90 -15.62 -4.25
C LEU A 25 16.74 -14.95 -4.98
N SER A 26 15.55 -15.56 -4.95
CA SER A 26 14.36 -15.02 -5.61
C SER A 26 13.75 -13.81 -4.87
N TYR A 27 14.14 -13.57 -3.60
CA TYR A 27 13.64 -12.45 -2.79
C TYR A 27 14.53 -11.20 -2.83
N ALA A 28 15.62 -11.19 -3.60
CA ALA A 28 16.56 -10.06 -3.67
C ALA A 28 16.09 -8.96 -4.64
N GLY A 29 14.88 -8.43 -4.45
CA GLY A 29 14.30 -7.46 -5.39
C GLY A 29 13.07 -6.68 -4.93
N GLU A 30 12.88 -6.43 -3.64
CA GLU A 30 11.98 -5.36 -3.18
C GLU A 30 12.83 -4.22 -2.59
N GLU A 31 12.79 -3.04 -3.21
CA GLU A 31 13.17 -1.82 -2.52
C GLU A 31 12.18 -1.64 -1.36
N GLU A 32 12.57 -2.09 -0.16
CA GLU A 32 11.79 -1.78 1.04
C GLU A 32 11.70 -0.26 1.16
N ILE A 33 10.47 0.25 1.10
CA ILE A 33 10.15 1.60 1.51
C ILE A 33 10.43 1.69 3.02
N LYS A 34 11.62 2.21 3.37
CA LYS A 34 12.06 2.30 4.77
C LYS A 34 11.34 3.40 5.54
N THR A 35 10.85 4.43 4.84
CA THR A 35 10.17 5.58 5.45
C THR A 35 8.98 6.06 4.63
N ILE A 36 8.04 6.75 5.28
CA ILE A 36 6.95 7.48 4.61
C ILE A 36 7.50 8.52 3.62
N GLY A 37 8.65 9.14 3.92
CA GLY A 37 9.28 10.12 3.03
C GLY A 37 9.72 9.51 1.69
N ASP A 38 10.33 8.32 1.73
CA ASP A 38 10.76 7.59 0.52
C ASP A 38 9.55 7.18 -0.33
N PHE A 39 8.46 6.75 0.32
CA PHE A 39 7.18 6.51 -0.33
C PHE A 39 6.71 7.77 -1.07
N LEU A 40 6.58 8.90 -0.38
CA LEU A 40 6.04 10.12 -0.99
C LEU A 40 6.91 10.63 -2.15
N LYS A 41 8.23 10.42 -2.09
CA LYS A 41 9.13 10.77 -3.18
C LYS A 41 8.92 9.88 -4.42
N LYS A 42 8.72 8.57 -4.22
CA LYS A 42 8.43 7.62 -5.31
C LYS A 42 7.05 7.89 -5.90
N PHE A 43 6.06 8.06 -5.03
CA PHE A 43 4.65 8.28 -5.39
C PHE A 43 4.37 9.69 -5.92
N GLY A 44 5.24 10.67 -5.67
CA GLY A 44 5.15 11.99 -6.28
C GLY A 44 5.28 11.99 -7.81
N ASN A 45 5.76 10.90 -8.41
CA ASN A 45 5.82 10.74 -9.87
C ASN A 45 4.55 10.12 -10.48
N ILE A 46 3.65 9.62 -9.64
CA ILE A 46 2.41 8.98 -10.10
C ILE A 46 1.42 10.07 -10.44
N ASN A 47 0.88 10.01 -11.65
CA ASN A 47 -0.20 10.90 -12.05
C ASN A 47 -1.51 10.45 -11.38
N MET A 48 -1.72 10.90 -10.15
CA MET A 48 -2.94 10.59 -9.39
C MET A 48 -4.21 11.11 -10.07
N GLU A 49 -4.13 12.18 -10.86
CA GLU A 49 -5.27 12.68 -11.63
C GLU A 49 -5.69 11.67 -12.72
N GLU A 50 -4.71 11.10 -13.43
CA GLU A 50 -4.96 10.04 -14.42
C GLU A 50 -5.60 8.81 -13.78
N VAL A 51 -5.09 8.38 -12.62
CA VAL A 51 -5.66 7.25 -11.86
C VAL A 51 -7.11 7.54 -11.48
N LEU A 52 -7.41 8.73 -10.96
CA LEU A 52 -8.74 9.09 -10.48
C LEU A 52 -9.75 9.31 -11.62
N GLN A 53 -9.32 9.83 -12.76
CA GLN A 53 -10.16 10.11 -13.92
C GLN A 53 -10.41 8.88 -14.81
N ASN A 54 -9.54 7.87 -14.76
CA ASN A 54 -9.69 6.66 -15.57
C ASN A 54 -10.42 5.57 -14.79
N ASP A 55 -11.67 5.29 -15.16
CA ASP A 55 -12.53 4.29 -14.51
C ASP A 55 -11.86 2.92 -14.38
N ARG A 56 -11.21 2.43 -15.44
CA ARG A 56 -10.58 1.11 -15.43
C ARG A 56 -9.40 1.07 -14.46
N LEU A 57 -8.58 2.11 -14.48
CA LEU A 57 -7.39 2.20 -13.63
C LEU A 57 -7.80 2.39 -12.16
N PHE A 58 -8.71 3.32 -11.89
CA PHE A 58 -9.26 3.54 -10.56
C PHE A 58 -9.83 2.27 -9.95
N GLN A 59 -10.65 1.52 -10.71
CA GLN A 59 -11.25 0.27 -10.22
C GLN A 59 -10.20 -0.82 -9.91
N ALA A 60 -9.10 -0.87 -10.66
CA ALA A 60 -8.01 -1.79 -10.35
C ALA A 60 -7.32 -1.43 -9.02
N TYR A 61 -7.04 -0.14 -8.81
CA TYR A 61 -6.49 0.37 -7.56
C TYR A 61 -7.43 0.15 -6.38
N HIS A 62 -8.70 0.51 -6.55
CA HIS A 62 -9.73 0.37 -5.53
C HIS A 62 -9.90 -1.09 -5.08
N LYS A 63 -10.04 -2.04 -6.03
CA LYS A 63 -10.09 -3.46 -5.69
C LYS A 63 -8.82 -3.95 -5.01
N CYS A 64 -7.65 -3.47 -5.44
CA CYS A 64 -6.40 -3.78 -4.77
C CYS A 64 -6.42 -3.32 -3.31
N PHE A 65 -6.86 -2.08 -3.06
CA PHE A 65 -6.93 -1.48 -1.72
C PHE A 65 -7.94 -2.19 -0.83
N LEU A 66 -9.06 -2.66 -1.39
CA LEU A 66 -10.03 -3.48 -0.67
C LEU A 66 -9.62 -4.95 -0.54
N GLU A 67 -8.51 -5.38 -1.16
CA GLU A 67 -8.06 -6.79 -1.23
C GLU A 67 -9.06 -7.71 -1.96
N GLN A 68 -9.80 -7.15 -2.92
CA GLN A 68 -10.85 -7.82 -3.69
C GLN A 68 -10.40 -8.12 -5.13
N GLY A 69 -9.11 -7.99 -5.44
CA GLY A 69 -8.59 -8.20 -6.78
C GLY A 69 -7.06 -8.16 -6.86
N PRO A 70 -6.51 -8.33 -8.08
CA PRO A 70 -5.08 -8.24 -8.29
C PRO A 70 -4.57 -6.84 -7.99
N CYS A 71 -3.34 -6.76 -7.46
CA CYS A 71 -2.61 -5.52 -7.26
C CYS A 71 -1.43 -5.46 -8.22
N THR A 72 -1.26 -4.33 -8.89
CA THR A 72 0.05 -3.97 -9.45
C THR A 72 1.07 -3.78 -8.31
N PRO A 73 2.38 -3.92 -8.56
CA PRO A 73 3.39 -3.64 -7.54
C PRO A 73 3.23 -2.26 -6.89
N GLU A 74 2.97 -1.25 -7.71
CA GLU A 74 2.71 0.13 -7.29
C GLU A 74 1.47 0.27 -6.38
N ALA A 75 0.33 -0.28 -6.78
CA ALA A 75 -0.88 -0.23 -5.96
C ALA A 75 -0.71 -1.01 -4.64
N ARG A 76 0.07 -2.10 -4.67
CA ARG A 76 0.38 -2.88 -3.46
C ARG A 76 1.21 -2.07 -2.47
N GLU A 77 2.25 -1.39 -2.95
CA GLU A 77 3.07 -0.51 -2.13
C GLU A 77 2.22 0.61 -1.50
N MET A 78 1.36 1.25 -2.29
CA MET A 78 0.42 2.27 -1.79
C MET A 78 -0.47 1.73 -0.68
N ARG A 79 -1.13 0.60 -0.94
CA ARG A 79 -2.00 -0.06 0.03
C ARG A 79 -1.30 -0.30 1.36
N ASN A 80 -0.06 -0.76 1.32
CA ASN A 80 0.70 -1.10 2.52
C ASN A 80 1.07 0.15 3.36
N VAL A 81 1.20 1.31 2.72
CA VAL A 81 1.57 2.58 3.39
C VAL A 81 0.35 3.37 3.88
N ILE A 82 -0.82 3.21 3.25
CA ILE A 82 -2.06 3.89 3.64
C ILE A 82 -2.33 3.82 5.15
N PRO A 83 -2.27 2.65 5.84
CA PRO A 83 -2.54 2.58 7.28
C PRO A 83 -1.59 3.46 8.12
N SER A 84 -0.34 3.60 7.69
CA SER A 84 0.66 4.43 8.38
C SER A 84 0.39 5.91 8.16
N LEU A 85 0.05 6.31 6.92
CA LEU A 85 -0.36 7.68 6.59
C LEU A 85 -1.62 8.09 7.36
N VAL A 86 -2.59 7.19 7.43
CA VAL A 86 -3.83 7.34 8.19
C VAL A 86 -3.50 7.50 9.68
N LYS A 87 -2.79 6.56 10.30
CA LYS A 87 -2.44 6.64 11.74
C LYS A 87 -1.74 7.94 12.13
N THR A 88 -0.92 8.50 11.24
CA THR A 88 -0.11 9.70 11.50
C THR A 88 -0.70 10.97 10.90
N ALA A 89 -1.88 10.93 10.28
CA ALA A 89 -2.41 12.06 9.50
C ALA A 89 -1.34 12.72 8.59
N CYS A 90 -0.46 11.90 7.99
CA CYS A 90 0.64 12.37 7.14
C CYS A 90 1.61 13.34 7.85
N ASP A 91 1.94 13.12 9.14
CA ASP A 91 2.84 14.01 9.90
C ASP A 91 4.21 14.20 9.24
N ALA A 92 4.70 13.22 8.48
CA ALA A 92 5.96 13.28 7.74
C ALA A 92 5.89 14.01 6.39
N CYS A 93 4.72 14.49 5.98
CA CYS A 93 4.47 15.04 4.64
C CYS A 93 4.73 16.54 4.58
N THR A 94 5.30 17.03 3.47
CA THR A 94 5.49 18.47 3.23
C THR A 94 4.14 19.19 3.07
N PRO A 95 4.08 20.52 3.27
CA PRO A 95 2.87 21.29 3.03
C PRO A 95 2.28 21.08 1.63
N GLU A 96 3.13 20.98 0.61
CA GLU A 96 2.74 20.77 -0.80
C GLU A 96 2.13 19.38 -0.98
N GLN A 97 2.74 18.33 -0.42
CA GLN A 97 2.20 16.97 -0.47
C GLN A 97 0.84 16.87 0.22
N LYS A 98 0.68 17.54 1.36
CA LYS A 98 -0.60 17.60 2.06
C LYS A 98 -1.67 18.32 1.22
N LYS A 99 -1.32 19.40 0.52
CA LYS A 99 -2.24 20.12 -0.38
C LYS A 99 -2.68 19.26 -1.57
N GLU A 100 -1.74 18.60 -2.24
CA GLU A 100 -2.07 17.69 -3.35
C GLU A 100 -2.89 16.49 -2.86
N MET A 101 -2.56 15.91 -1.71
CA MET A 101 -3.34 14.82 -1.15
C MET A 101 -4.78 15.29 -0.85
N LYS A 102 -4.96 16.45 -0.22
CA LYS A 102 -6.30 17.03 0.01
C LYS A 102 -7.09 17.18 -1.30
N LYS A 103 -6.48 17.72 -2.35
CA LYS A 103 -7.10 17.84 -3.68
C LYS A 103 -7.57 16.49 -4.23
N HIS A 104 -6.74 15.44 -4.12
CA HIS A 104 -7.10 14.09 -4.58
C HIS A 104 -8.23 13.47 -3.74
N LEU A 105 -8.20 13.65 -2.41
CA LEU A 105 -9.27 13.17 -1.53
C LEU A 105 -10.60 13.88 -1.82
N ASP A 106 -10.56 15.20 -2.04
CA ASP A 106 -11.75 15.98 -2.40
C ASP A 106 -12.30 15.52 -3.76
N TYR A 107 -11.44 15.27 -4.77
CA TYR A 107 -11.88 14.72 -6.04
C TYR A 107 -12.56 13.36 -5.86
N ALA A 108 -11.94 12.44 -5.12
CA ALA A 108 -12.48 11.10 -4.88
C ALA A 108 -13.82 11.15 -4.15
N ARG A 109 -13.96 12.01 -3.13
CA ARG A 109 -15.22 12.22 -2.40
C ARG A 109 -16.36 12.64 -3.33
N HIS A 110 -16.11 13.58 -4.25
CA HIS A 110 -17.18 14.12 -5.12
C HIS A 110 -17.47 13.23 -6.34
N ASN A 111 -16.46 12.59 -6.92
CA ASN A 111 -16.59 11.88 -8.20
C ASN A 111 -16.63 10.36 -8.07
N ARG A 112 -16.19 9.81 -6.93
CA ARG A 112 -16.08 8.38 -6.62
C ARG A 112 -16.71 8.06 -5.26
N ALA A 113 -17.83 8.71 -4.94
CA ALA A 113 -18.43 8.72 -3.60
C ALA A 113 -18.68 7.31 -3.03
N LYS A 114 -19.09 6.35 -3.87
CA LYS A 114 -19.30 4.97 -3.44
C LYS A 114 -18.00 4.30 -3.01
N GLU A 115 -17.00 4.30 -3.88
CA GLU A 115 -15.68 3.70 -3.62
C GLU A 115 -14.95 4.43 -2.49
N TRP A 116 -15.16 5.73 -2.38
CA TRP A 116 -14.68 6.53 -1.27
C TRP A 116 -15.21 6.02 0.07
N GLU A 117 -16.52 5.78 0.21
CA GLU A 117 -17.09 5.24 1.44
C GLU A 117 -16.59 3.82 1.75
N GLU A 118 -16.44 2.95 0.73
CA GLU A 118 -15.90 1.61 0.91
C GLU A 118 -14.45 1.64 1.44
N LEU A 119 -13.64 2.59 0.95
CA LEU A 119 -12.28 2.80 1.47
C LEU A 119 -12.29 3.35 2.90
N LEU A 120 -13.19 4.28 3.24
CA LEU A 120 -13.33 4.77 4.61
C LEU A 120 -13.75 3.68 5.57
N ASP A 121 -14.70 2.82 5.19
CA ASP A 121 -15.11 1.67 6.00
C ASP A 121 -13.96 0.69 6.26
N LYS A 122 -12.97 0.61 5.37
CA LYS A 122 -11.79 -0.23 5.58
C LYS A 122 -10.70 0.44 6.42
N TYR A 123 -10.38 1.71 6.13
CA TYR A 123 -9.16 2.36 6.64
C TYR A 123 -9.42 3.38 7.76
N ASP A 124 -10.58 4.02 7.76
CA ASP A 124 -10.97 5.01 8.78
C ASP A 124 -12.47 4.90 9.12
N PRO A 125 -12.92 3.79 9.75
CA PRO A 125 -14.35 3.53 9.97
C PRO A 125 -15.04 4.59 10.85
N LYS A 126 -14.26 5.35 11.64
CA LYS A 126 -14.76 6.42 12.49
C LYS A 126 -14.69 7.79 11.83
N ARG A 127 -13.99 7.93 10.70
CA ARG A 127 -13.76 9.18 9.97
C ARG A 127 -12.96 10.24 10.74
N GLU A 128 -12.44 9.90 11.92
CA GLU A 128 -11.69 10.81 12.79
C GLU A 128 -10.35 11.22 12.17
N ILE A 129 -9.70 10.30 11.45
CA ILE A 129 -8.37 10.53 10.89
C ILE A 129 -8.44 11.42 9.67
N LEU A 130 -9.39 11.13 8.78
CA LEU A 130 -9.67 11.96 7.62
C LEU A 130 -10.01 13.38 8.07
N GLU A 131 -10.91 13.54 9.05
CA GLU A 131 -11.28 14.84 9.60
C GLU A 131 -10.06 15.57 10.19
N LYS A 132 -9.23 14.87 10.97
CA LYS A 132 -7.98 15.43 11.50
C LYS A 132 -7.04 15.89 10.39
N PHE A 133 -6.86 15.07 9.35
CA PHE A 133 -6.01 15.40 8.22
C PHE A 133 -6.53 16.65 7.50
N LEU A 134 -7.80 16.67 7.11
CA LEU A 134 -8.39 17.80 6.38
C LEU A 134 -8.35 19.09 7.21
N SER A 135 -8.59 18.99 8.51
CA SER A 135 -8.49 20.14 9.44
C SER A 135 -7.05 20.66 9.59
N SER A 136 -6.04 19.81 9.36
CA SER A 136 -4.63 20.19 9.43
C SER A 136 -4.10 20.87 8.16
N VAL A 137 -4.86 20.86 7.07
CA VAL A 137 -4.47 21.42 5.77
C VAL A 137 -5.30 22.67 5.48
N PRO A 138 -4.71 23.87 5.58
CA PRO A 138 -5.44 25.12 5.37
C PRO A 138 -6.09 25.21 3.99
N ASP A 139 -7.31 25.76 3.94
CA ASP A 139 -7.92 26.24 2.69
C ASP A 139 -7.14 27.46 2.19
N LYS A 140 -6.28 27.26 1.18
CA LYS A 140 -5.55 28.31 0.47
C LYS A 140 -5.80 28.22 -1.03
#